data_AF-A0A2U2ZFN3-F1
#
_entry.id   AF-A0A2U2ZFN3-F1
#
_cell.length_a   1.000
_cell.length_b   1.000
_cell.length_c   1.000
_cell.angle_alpha   90.00
_cell.angle_beta   90.00
_cell.angle_gamma   90.00
#
_symmetry.space_group_name_H-M   'P 1'
#
loop_
_entity.id
_entity.type
_entity.pdbx_description
1 polymer ?
#
loop_
_entity_poly.entity_id
_entity_poly.type
_entity_poly.pdbx_seq_one_letter_code
_entity_poly.pdbx_strand_id
1 'polypeptide(L)'
;MTNPLAGLFRARQKEAARPALFARSTRLCGEYLAAQGATPAPARLTQAIGAFAVSLETPSADPFDALLQVGERALEAGGDGALRLALGVAETATLIRQRSKGAWRLHGLALDGLGRGEEALESYERHLSLRQNGAGAPEIARRVDTLRRRKACLDAAIALSPGADSPLHGLHGRPTASAAPEFAAHVRARVAEHGIADPGVRRLLKAYSTYRRLVERTGTPDPLLGGSTPIGVSGLRRLVAGRTVCLVSHGGNAAGNTAGNGLGAEIDGYDLVVRCDSFRIRAEDTGERTDLHAVSLRGETPWNGPVWTEPAGIRLVFGDPAAGWRRATRQRLVPGAQEHIGDASLRRPLTDPALLGEDSWETATTTAFTVLRLLDFLDVSPRLDLIGFGLPGRLRPREAEWVMDRATRVDDSKMRIALR
;
A
#
# COMPACT_ATOMS: atom_id res chain seq x y z
N MET A 1 7.98 -24.44 50.70
CA MET A 1 6.56 -24.84 50.60
C MET A 1 5.76 -23.66 50.04
N THR A 2 5.39 -23.70 48.77
CA THR A 2 4.53 -22.68 48.13
C THR A 2 3.09 -22.86 48.61
N ASN A 3 2.53 -21.84 49.26
CA ASN A 3 1.24 -21.90 49.92
C ASN A 3 0.08 -22.14 48.91
N PRO A 4 -0.54 -23.33 48.87
CA PRO A 4 -1.54 -23.71 47.87
C PRO A 4 -2.81 -22.85 47.93
N LEU A 5 -3.11 -22.25 49.08
CA LEU A 5 -4.26 -21.36 49.27
C LEU A 5 -4.12 -20.05 48.48
N ALA A 6 -2.89 -19.50 48.35
CA ALA A 6 -2.65 -18.29 47.57
C ALA A 6 -2.93 -18.48 46.07
N GLY A 7 -2.74 -19.71 45.55
CA GLY A 7 -3.08 -20.08 44.17
C GLY A 7 -4.59 -20.12 43.93
N LEU A 8 -5.35 -20.66 44.90
CA LEU A 8 -6.82 -20.75 44.86
C LEU A 8 -7.48 -19.37 44.91
N PHE A 9 -7.01 -18.44 45.75
CA PHE A 9 -7.53 -17.07 45.79
C PHE A 9 -7.27 -16.32 44.47
N ARG A 10 -6.08 -16.44 43.87
CA ARG A 10 -5.78 -15.83 42.56
C ARG A 10 -6.59 -16.43 41.42
N ALA A 11 -6.83 -17.74 41.44
CA ALA A 11 -7.67 -18.40 40.43
C ALA A 11 -9.13 -17.90 40.52
N ARG A 12 -9.68 -17.85 41.73
CA ARG A 12 -11.05 -17.39 41.99
C ARG A 12 -11.26 -15.90 41.68
N GLN A 13 -10.27 -15.05 41.95
CA GLN A 13 -10.30 -13.63 41.54
C GLN A 13 -10.24 -13.46 40.01
N LYS A 14 -9.41 -14.25 39.31
CA LYS A 14 -9.36 -14.24 37.83
C LYS A 14 -10.66 -14.70 37.21
N GLU A 15 -11.33 -15.67 37.83
CA GLU A 15 -12.61 -16.19 37.37
C GLU A 15 -13.75 -15.16 37.56
N ALA A 16 -13.74 -14.43 38.67
CA ALA A 16 -14.67 -13.33 38.93
C ALA A 16 -14.49 -12.10 38.02
N ALA A 17 -13.28 -11.86 37.49
CA ALA A 17 -12.99 -10.72 36.60
C ALA A 17 -13.37 -10.97 35.13
N ARG A 18 -13.56 -12.24 34.71
CA ARG A 18 -13.85 -12.60 33.31
C ARG A 18 -15.18 -12.03 32.78
N PRO A 19 -16.30 -12.07 33.52
CA PRO A 19 -17.55 -11.47 33.05
C PRO A 19 -17.43 -9.96 32.77
N ALA A 20 -16.72 -9.22 33.61
CA ALA A 20 -16.49 -7.78 33.42
C ALA A 20 -15.66 -7.48 32.16
N LEU A 21 -14.68 -8.33 31.85
CA LEU A 21 -13.88 -8.25 30.63
C LEU A 21 -14.74 -8.46 29.38
N PHE A 22 -15.62 -9.46 29.37
CA PHE A 22 -16.56 -9.66 28.26
C PHE A 22 -17.55 -8.51 28.12
N ALA A 23 -18.09 -7.99 29.23
CA ALA A 23 -18.99 -6.83 29.21
C ALA A 23 -18.33 -5.57 28.64
N ARG A 24 -17.02 -5.36 28.91
CA ARG A 24 -16.24 -4.30 28.25
C ARG A 24 -16.22 -4.49 26.74
N SER A 25 -15.94 -5.70 26.24
CA SER A 25 -15.93 -5.97 24.80
C SER A 25 -17.31 -5.78 24.16
N THR A 26 -18.39 -6.17 24.84
CA THR A 26 -19.76 -5.91 24.35
C THR A 26 -20.04 -4.42 24.20
N ARG A 27 -19.60 -3.59 25.16
CA ARG A 27 -19.72 -2.12 25.03
C ARG A 27 -18.94 -1.58 23.85
N LEU A 28 -17.69 -2.03 23.66
CA LEU A 28 -16.88 -1.63 22.50
C LEU A 28 -17.56 -1.99 21.17
N CYS A 29 -18.18 -3.18 21.07
CA CYS A 29 -18.96 -3.56 19.90
C CYS A 29 -20.16 -2.65 19.67
N GLY A 30 -20.90 -2.30 20.73
CA GLY A 30 -22.03 -1.38 20.67
C GLY A 30 -21.63 0.03 20.25
N GLU A 31 -20.56 0.58 20.83
CA GLU A 31 -19.98 1.87 20.47
C GLU A 31 -19.55 1.90 19.00
N TYR A 32 -18.90 0.82 18.52
CA TYR A 32 -18.53 0.70 17.12
C TYR A 32 -19.74 0.75 16.20
N LEU A 33 -20.79 -0.03 16.49
CA LEU A 33 -22.01 -0.07 15.68
C LEU A 33 -22.76 1.28 15.71
N ALA A 34 -22.86 1.92 16.88
CA ALA A 34 -23.49 3.23 17.02
C ALA A 34 -22.76 4.31 16.22
N ALA A 35 -21.42 4.23 16.14
CA ALA A 35 -20.60 5.17 15.36
C ALA A 35 -20.75 5.01 13.84
N GLN A 36 -21.39 3.95 13.32
CA GLN A 36 -21.57 3.73 11.88
C GLN A 36 -22.66 4.61 11.25
N GLY A 37 -23.51 5.27 12.05
CA GLY A 37 -24.52 6.20 11.54
C GLY A 37 -25.38 5.60 10.42
N ALA A 38 -25.50 6.31 9.29
CA ALA A 38 -26.26 5.87 8.11
C ALA A 38 -25.49 4.91 7.18
N THR A 39 -24.17 4.76 7.37
CA THR A 39 -23.35 3.84 6.58
C THR A 39 -23.44 2.43 7.18
N PRO A 40 -23.85 1.41 6.40
CA PRO A 40 -23.97 0.06 6.95
C PRO A 40 -22.59 -0.51 7.31
N ALA A 41 -22.47 -0.99 8.54
CA ALA A 41 -21.29 -1.71 9.01
C ALA A 41 -21.01 -2.94 8.11
N PRO A 42 -19.74 -3.37 7.95
CA PRO A 42 -19.41 -4.55 7.17
C PRO A 42 -20.15 -5.79 7.69
N ALA A 43 -20.96 -6.42 6.83
CA ALA A 43 -21.90 -7.48 7.21
C ALA A 43 -21.26 -8.61 8.03
N ARG A 44 -20.03 -9.03 7.67
CA ARG A 44 -19.29 -10.08 8.38
C ARG A 44 -18.89 -9.69 9.80
N LEU A 45 -18.57 -8.41 10.03
CA LEU A 45 -18.24 -7.90 11.36
C LEU A 45 -19.51 -7.80 12.22
N THR A 46 -20.61 -7.28 11.66
CA THR A 46 -21.91 -7.25 12.32
C THR A 46 -22.36 -8.65 12.74
N GLN A 47 -22.22 -9.64 11.85
CA GLN A 47 -22.53 -11.04 12.15
C GLN A 47 -21.66 -11.59 13.29
N ALA A 48 -20.34 -11.31 13.28
CA ALA A 48 -19.45 -11.76 14.35
C ALA A 48 -19.78 -11.11 15.70
N ILE A 49 -20.17 -9.83 15.71
CA ILE A 49 -20.64 -9.14 16.92
C ILE A 49 -21.90 -9.80 17.45
N GLY A 50 -22.86 -10.13 16.58
CA GLY A 50 -24.08 -10.85 16.97
C GLY A 50 -23.78 -12.24 17.53
N ALA A 51 -22.91 -13.00 16.88
CA ALA A 51 -22.49 -14.33 17.36
C ALA A 51 -21.79 -14.25 18.72
N PHE A 52 -20.96 -13.23 18.94
CA PHE A 52 -20.35 -12.97 20.24
C PHE A 52 -21.40 -12.65 21.31
N ALA A 53 -22.37 -11.79 21.02
CA ALA A 53 -23.46 -11.48 21.96
C ALA A 53 -24.25 -12.75 22.36
N VAL A 54 -24.66 -13.57 21.39
CA VAL A 54 -25.36 -14.84 21.63
C VAL A 54 -24.51 -15.81 22.46
N SER A 55 -23.19 -15.85 22.22
CA SER A 55 -22.29 -16.73 22.98
C SER A 55 -22.20 -16.36 24.47
N LEU A 56 -22.42 -15.09 24.82
CA LEU A 56 -22.44 -14.65 26.22
C LEU A 56 -23.69 -15.09 26.97
N GLU A 57 -24.80 -15.28 26.26
CA GLU A 57 -26.09 -15.69 26.82
C GLU A 57 -26.26 -17.22 26.88
N THR A 58 -25.41 -17.96 26.16
CA THR A 58 -25.47 -19.42 26.08
C THR A 58 -24.58 -20.06 27.16
N PRO A 59 -25.13 -20.75 28.17
CA PRO A 59 -24.34 -21.23 29.32
C PRO A 59 -23.22 -22.22 29.00
N SER A 60 -23.35 -22.95 27.89
CA SER A 60 -22.37 -23.96 27.44
C SER A 60 -21.36 -23.43 26.42
N ALA A 61 -21.53 -22.20 25.93
CA ALA A 61 -20.64 -21.62 24.94
C ALA A 61 -19.39 -21.02 25.61
N ASP A 62 -18.24 -21.13 24.94
CA ASP A 62 -17.03 -20.40 25.30
C ASP A 62 -16.99 -19.09 24.49
N PRO A 63 -17.25 -17.91 25.09
CA PRO A 63 -17.33 -16.65 24.34
C PRO A 63 -15.98 -16.20 23.80
N PHE A 64 -14.88 -16.84 24.23
CA PHE A 64 -13.53 -16.43 23.86
C PHE A 64 -13.26 -16.53 22.35
N ASP A 65 -13.71 -17.60 21.69
CA ASP A 65 -13.48 -17.79 20.26
C ASP A 65 -14.33 -16.82 19.43
N ALA A 66 -15.57 -16.58 19.85
CA ALA A 66 -16.42 -15.56 19.25
C ALA A 66 -15.85 -14.14 19.44
N LEU A 67 -15.25 -13.85 20.60
CA LEU A 67 -14.52 -12.62 20.87
C LEU A 67 -13.33 -12.43 19.92
N LEU A 68 -12.49 -13.46 19.75
CA LEU A 68 -11.40 -13.40 18.76
C LEU A 68 -11.94 -13.20 17.34
N GLN A 69 -13.06 -13.83 17.01
CA GLN A 69 -13.66 -13.72 15.69
C GLN A 69 -14.14 -12.29 15.38
N VAL A 70 -14.68 -11.56 16.37
CA VAL A 70 -14.99 -10.13 16.25
C VAL A 70 -13.74 -9.34 15.89
N GLY A 71 -12.64 -9.55 16.60
CA GLY A 71 -11.38 -8.86 16.34
C GLY A 71 -10.84 -9.12 14.94
N GLU A 72 -10.87 -10.37 14.48
CA GLU A 72 -10.44 -10.73 13.12
C GLU A 72 -11.29 -10.07 12.03
N ARG A 73 -12.62 -10.08 12.19
CA ARG A 73 -13.53 -9.41 11.25
C ARG A 73 -13.34 -7.88 11.29
N ALA A 74 -12.96 -7.32 12.43
CA ALA A 74 -12.65 -5.91 12.57
C ALA A 74 -11.34 -5.53 11.87
N LEU A 75 -10.31 -6.40 11.92
CA LEU A 75 -9.10 -6.24 11.10
C LEU A 75 -9.38 -6.31 9.59
N GLU A 76 -10.28 -7.21 9.17
CA GLU A 76 -10.69 -7.33 7.77
C GLU A 76 -11.49 -6.13 7.28
N ALA A 77 -12.37 -5.60 8.12
CA ALA A 77 -13.12 -4.37 7.86
C ALA A 77 -12.18 -3.17 7.64
N GLY A 78 -11.14 -3.06 8.48
CA GLY A 78 -10.16 -1.99 8.40
C GLY A 78 -10.75 -0.61 8.74
N GLY A 79 -9.92 0.42 8.61
CA GLY A 79 -10.26 1.78 9.05
C GLY A 79 -10.12 1.96 10.58
N ASP A 80 -9.94 3.21 11.01
CA ASP A 80 -9.53 3.52 12.38
C ASP A 80 -10.53 3.04 13.43
N GLY A 81 -11.83 3.13 13.16
CA GLY A 81 -12.88 2.67 14.07
C GLY A 81 -12.84 1.16 14.30
N ALA A 82 -12.72 0.38 13.22
CA ALA A 82 -12.67 -1.07 13.32
C ALA A 82 -11.33 -1.55 13.89
N LEU A 83 -10.22 -0.88 13.56
CA LEU A 83 -8.91 -1.18 14.16
C LEU A 83 -8.87 -0.90 15.66
N ARG A 84 -9.54 0.17 16.14
CA ARG A 84 -9.72 0.44 17.57
C ARG A 84 -10.58 -0.63 18.25
N LEU A 85 -11.67 -1.09 17.61
CA LEU A 85 -12.45 -2.22 18.11
C LEU A 85 -11.59 -3.49 18.21
N ALA A 86 -10.84 -3.83 17.15
CA ALA A 86 -9.96 -4.99 17.12
C ALA A 86 -8.93 -4.94 18.25
N LEU A 87 -8.33 -3.77 18.50
CA LEU A 87 -7.39 -3.58 19.61
C LEU A 87 -8.06 -3.80 20.97
N GLY A 88 -9.18 -3.12 21.23
CA GLY A 88 -9.86 -3.23 22.53
C GLY A 88 -10.34 -4.65 22.83
N VAL A 89 -10.82 -5.38 21.82
CA VAL A 89 -11.15 -6.81 21.91
C VAL A 89 -9.92 -7.67 22.16
N ALA A 90 -8.79 -7.39 21.50
CA ALA A 90 -7.54 -8.11 21.70
C ALA A 90 -6.93 -7.90 23.09
N GLU A 91 -6.99 -6.68 23.63
CA GLU A 91 -6.62 -6.37 25.01
C GLU A 91 -7.43 -7.22 25.99
N THR A 92 -8.75 -7.27 25.80
CA THR A 92 -9.62 -8.13 26.61
C THR A 92 -9.21 -9.60 26.47
N ALA A 93 -8.96 -10.08 25.24
CA ALA A 93 -8.60 -11.48 24.99
C ALA A 93 -7.25 -11.87 25.63
N THR A 94 -6.24 -10.99 25.59
CA THR A 94 -4.93 -11.24 26.22
C THR A 94 -5.02 -11.28 27.75
N LEU A 95 -5.94 -10.52 28.35
CA LEU A 95 -6.24 -10.58 29.79
C LEU A 95 -6.97 -11.89 30.18
N ILE A 96 -7.92 -12.36 29.37
CA ILE A 96 -8.66 -13.60 29.65
C ILE A 96 -7.76 -14.83 29.50
N ARG A 97 -6.98 -14.92 28.41
CA ARG A 97 -6.08 -16.04 28.10
C ARG A 97 -4.68 -15.55 27.71
N GLN A 98 -3.83 -15.36 28.71
CA GLN A 98 -2.44 -14.89 28.53
C GLN A 98 -1.55 -15.81 27.69
N ARG A 99 -1.89 -17.11 27.58
CA ARG A 99 -1.18 -18.09 26.73
C ARG A 99 -1.82 -18.29 25.35
N SER A 100 -2.83 -17.48 24.99
CA SER A 100 -3.47 -17.56 23.67
C SER A 100 -2.59 -16.91 22.59
N LYS A 101 -2.05 -17.74 21.70
CA LYS A 101 -1.31 -17.28 20.52
C LYS A 101 -2.19 -16.39 19.63
N GLY A 102 -3.47 -16.73 19.50
CA GLY A 102 -4.45 -15.99 18.69
C GLY A 102 -4.67 -14.58 19.22
N ALA A 103 -4.82 -14.44 20.55
CA ALA A 103 -5.01 -13.13 21.19
C ALA A 103 -3.79 -12.21 20.98
N TRP A 104 -2.57 -12.71 21.20
CA TRP A 104 -1.35 -11.91 20.98
C TRP A 104 -1.12 -11.57 19.50
N ARG A 105 -1.48 -12.48 18.58
CA ARG A 105 -1.46 -12.19 17.14
C ARG A 105 -2.42 -11.06 16.81
N LEU A 106 -3.66 -11.16 17.28
CA LEU A 106 -4.71 -10.16 17.06
C LEU A 106 -4.29 -8.80 17.60
N HIS A 107 -3.73 -8.77 18.81
CA HIS A 107 -3.24 -7.55 19.46
C HIS A 107 -2.15 -6.87 18.64
N GLY A 108 -1.14 -7.62 18.21
CA GLY A 108 -0.07 -7.09 17.37
C GLY A 108 -0.56 -6.58 16.01
N LEU A 109 -1.47 -7.31 15.36
CA LEU A 109 -2.07 -6.92 14.08
C LEU A 109 -2.88 -5.62 14.19
N ALA A 110 -3.63 -5.44 15.28
CA ALA A 110 -4.40 -4.23 15.52
C ALA A 110 -3.51 -3.01 15.78
N LEU A 111 -2.48 -3.17 16.62
CA LEU A 111 -1.48 -2.12 16.90
C LEU A 111 -0.72 -1.72 15.64
N ASP A 112 -0.26 -2.69 14.86
CA ASP A 112 0.42 -2.47 13.58
C ASP A 112 -0.50 -1.74 12.57
N GLY A 113 -1.77 -2.13 12.50
CA GLY A 113 -2.79 -1.44 11.70
C GLY A 113 -3.00 0.02 12.11
N LEU A 114 -2.97 0.32 13.41
CA LEU A 114 -3.03 1.68 13.96
C LEU A 114 -1.69 2.43 13.87
N GLY A 115 -0.65 1.78 13.31
CA GLY A 115 0.68 2.35 13.18
C GLY A 115 1.49 2.43 14.48
N ARG A 116 1.05 1.77 15.56
CA ARG A 116 1.73 1.67 16.87
C ARG A 116 2.77 0.54 16.85
N GLY A 117 3.86 0.77 16.12
CA GLY A 117 4.82 -0.27 15.75
C GLY A 117 5.60 -0.90 16.90
N GLU A 118 5.95 -0.14 17.94
CA GLU A 118 6.74 -0.68 19.07
C GLU A 118 5.94 -1.63 19.93
N GLU A 119 4.71 -1.27 20.29
CA GLU A 119 3.81 -2.14 21.04
C GLU A 119 3.39 -3.37 20.21
N ALA A 120 3.28 -3.20 18.89
CA ALA A 120 3.05 -4.32 17.97
C ALA A 120 4.21 -5.33 18.00
N LEU A 121 5.46 -4.86 18.07
CA LEU A 121 6.64 -5.72 18.20
C LEU A 121 6.57 -6.58 19.46
N GLU A 122 6.29 -5.98 20.61
CA GLU A 122 6.16 -6.71 21.88
C GLU A 122 5.08 -7.80 21.80
N SER A 123 3.95 -7.46 21.18
CA SER A 123 2.82 -8.37 20.99
C SER A 123 3.17 -9.54 20.07
N TYR A 124 3.89 -9.28 18.98
CA TYR A 124 4.35 -10.31 18.06
C TYR A 124 5.43 -11.19 18.67
N GLU A 125 6.37 -10.63 19.43
CA GLU A 125 7.36 -11.39 20.18
C GLU A 125 6.70 -12.31 21.20
N ARG A 126 5.66 -11.83 21.89
CA ARG A 126 4.87 -12.66 22.80
C ARG A 126 4.15 -13.78 22.05
N HIS A 127 3.52 -13.49 20.90
CA HIS A 127 2.93 -14.51 20.03
C HIS A 127 3.95 -15.58 19.62
N LEU A 128 5.13 -15.17 19.16
CA LEU A 128 6.19 -16.07 18.70
C LEU A 128 6.74 -16.93 19.84
N SER A 129 6.96 -16.34 21.03
CA SER A 129 7.45 -17.06 22.22
C SER A 129 6.51 -18.18 22.69
N LEU A 130 5.20 -18.06 22.43
CA LEU A 130 4.20 -19.06 22.81
C LEU A 130 4.16 -20.24 21.83
N ARG A 131 4.78 -20.15 20.64
CA ARG A 131 4.86 -21.25 19.67
C ARG A 131 6.01 -22.19 20.03
N GLN A 132 5.68 -23.39 20.50
CA GLN A 132 6.66 -24.40 20.92
C GLN A 132 7.34 -25.15 19.75
N ASN A 133 6.77 -25.14 18.54
CA ASN A 133 7.34 -25.80 17.37
C ASN A 133 7.41 -24.81 16.19
N GLY A 134 8.58 -24.70 15.56
CA GLY A 134 8.97 -23.75 14.52
C GLY A 134 8.20 -23.79 13.19
N ALA A 135 6.98 -24.34 13.16
CA ALA A 135 6.07 -24.16 12.04
C ALA A 135 5.76 -22.66 11.92
N GLY A 136 6.31 -22.04 10.88
CA GLY A 136 6.50 -20.60 10.77
C GLY A 136 5.20 -19.81 10.87
N ALA A 137 5.26 -18.70 11.59
CA ALA A 137 4.38 -17.56 11.33
C ALA A 137 5.15 -16.57 10.43
N PRO A 138 5.46 -16.92 9.15
CA PRO A 138 6.32 -16.09 8.30
C PRO A 138 5.74 -14.70 8.07
N GLU A 139 4.40 -14.58 8.10
CA GLU A 139 3.71 -13.29 8.09
C GLU A 139 4.11 -12.42 9.28
N ILE A 140 4.08 -12.98 10.49
CA ILE A 140 4.42 -12.27 11.72
C ILE A 140 5.91 -11.96 11.77
N ALA A 141 6.76 -12.90 11.38
CA ALA A 141 8.20 -12.69 11.30
C ALA A 141 8.57 -11.54 10.35
N ARG A 142 7.92 -11.45 9.17
CA ARG A 142 8.13 -10.33 8.23
C ARG A 142 7.67 -8.99 8.79
N ARG A 143 6.53 -8.96 9.49
CA ARG A 143 6.05 -7.73 10.15
C ARG A 143 7.03 -7.29 11.22
N VAL A 144 7.52 -8.21 12.05
CA VAL A 144 8.57 -7.95 13.05
C VAL A 144 9.84 -7.40 12.41
N ASP A 145 10.35 -8.02 11.33
CA ASP A 145 11.51 -7.49 10.59
C ASP A 145 11.26 -6.07 10.08
N THR A 146 10.11 -5.84 9.45
CA THR A 146 9.73 -4.52 8.93
C THR A 146 9.71 -3.46 10.03
N LEU A 147 9.09 -3.76 11.17
CA LEU A 147 8.99 -2.85 12.30
C LEU A 147 10.36 -2.59 12.96
N ARG A 148 11.20 -3.62 13.13
CA ARG A 148 12.56 -3.47 13.64
C ARG A 148 13.42 -2.60 12.73
N ARG A 149 13.35 -2.81 11.42
CA ARG A 149 14.08 -2.00 10.44
C ARG A 149 13.60 -0.55 10.42
N ARG A 150 12.29 -0.31 10.59
CA ARG A 150 11.74 1.04 10.75
C ARG A 150 12.27 1.72 12.00
N LYS A 151 12.29 1.01 13.14
CA LYS A 151 12.87 1.49 14.39
C LYS A 151 14.36 1.84 14.20
N ALA A 152 15.14 0.93 13.61
CA ALA A 152 16.56 1.17 13.33
C ALA A 152 16.82 2.38 12.41
N CYS A 153 15.93 2.67 11.45
CA CYS A 153 16.05 3.88 10.63
C CYS A 153 15.82 5.16 11.45
N LEU A 154 14.88 5.13 12.41
CA LEU A 154 14.63 6.24 13.32
C LEU A 154 15.80 6.40 14.30
N ASP A 155 16.28 5.31 14.90
CA ASP A 155 17.45 5.30 15.79
C ASP A 155 18.69 5.89 15.09
N ALA A 156 18.93 5.50 13.84
CA ALA A 156 20.02 6.03 13.04
C ALA A 156 19.86 7.53 12.75
N ALA A 157 18.64 8.00 12.50
CA ALA A 157 18.37 9.42 12.27
C ALA A 157 18.55 10.26 13.55
N ILE A 158 18.15 9.72 14.70
CA ILE A 158 18.37 10.31 16.02
C ILE A 158 19.88 10.44 16.29
N ALA A 159 20.65 9.38 16.06
CA ALA A 159 22.11 9.39 16.26
C ALA A 159 22.84 10.42 15.39
N LEU A 160 22.30 10.77 14.22
CA LEU A 160 22.85 11.79 13.31
C LEU A 160 22.45 13.23 13.71
N SER A 161 21.59 13.39 14.71
CA SER A 161 21.12 14.69 15.21
C SER A 161 21.49 14.85 16.69
N PRO A 162 22.78 15.07 17.02
CA PRO A 162 23.20 15.24 18.40
C PRO A 162 22.64 16.55 18.96
N GLY A 163 21.63 16.42 19.81
CA GLY A 163 20.96 17.49 20.54
C GLY A 163 19.79 16.89 21.31
N ALA A 164 19.76 17.07 22.63
CA ALA A 164 18.73 16.48 23.50
C ALA A 164 17.30 16.88 23.10
N ASP A 165 17.16 18.02 22.41
CA ASP A 165 15.88 18.56 21.93
C ASP A 165 15.56 18.18 20.48
N SER A 166 16.23 17.20 19.88
CA SER A 166 15.88 16.78 18.51
C SER A 166 14.43 16.26 18.47
N PRO A 167 13.57 16.79 17.57
CA PRO A 167 12.17 16.38 17.46
C PRO A 167 12.00 14.90 17.11
N LEU A 168 13.07 14.24 16.65
CA LEU A 168 13.08 12.81 16.35
C LEU A 168 12.99 11.92 17.60
N HIS A 169 13.51 12.35 18.76
CA HIS A 169 13.47 11.54 20.00
C HIS A 169 12.03 11.25 20.43
N GLY A 170 11.15 12.23 20.27
CA GLY A 170 9.73 12.10 20.61
C GLY A 170 8.93 11.22 19.65
N LEU A 171 9.51 10.73 18.56
CA LEU A 171 8.79 9.92 17.56
C LEU A 171 8.68 8.44 17.96
N HIS A 172 9.48 7.98 18.92
CA HIS A 172 9.37 6.63 19.45
C HIS A 172 7.98 6.36 20.04
N GLY A 173 7.44 5.17 19.78
CA GLY A 173 6.11 4.76 20.22
C GLY A 173 4.92 5.52 19.60
N ARG A 174 5.14 6.64 18.88
CA ARG A 174 4.04 7.38 18.24
C ARG A 174 3.48 6.63 17.04
N PRO A 175 2.17 6.78 16.73
CA PRO A 175 1.59 6.25 15.52
C PRO A 175 2.35 6.69 14.27
N THR A 176 2.49 5.76 13.32
CA THR A 176 3.24 6.00 12.08
C THR A 176 2.72 7.22 11.30
N ALA A 177 1.41 7.44 11.33
CA ALA A 177 0.77 8.56 10.64
C ALA A 177 1.20 9.94 11.19
N SER A 178 1.56 10.04 12.48
CA SER A 178 2.07 11.27 13.07
C SER A 178 3.60 11.35 13.04
N ALA A 179 4.29 10.22 13.20
CA ALA A 179 5.75 10.18 13.18
C ALA A 179 6.35 10.47 11.79
N ALA A 180 5.73 9.96 10.70
CA ALA A 180 6.30 10.08 9.36
C ALA A 180 6.37 11.53 8.83
N PRO A 181 5.35 12.39 8.99
CA PRO A 181 5.44 13.80 8.61
C PRO A 181 6.48 14.60 9.39
N GLU A 182 6.63 14.32 10.70
CA GLU A 182 7.62 15.01 11.54
C GLU A 182 9.05 14.60 11.19
N PHE A 183 9.29 13.31 10.91
CA PHE A 183 10.59 12.86 10.39
C PHE A 183 10.90 13.54 9.04
N ALA A 184 9.91 13.64 8.14
CA ALA A 184 10.07 14.34 6.87
C ALA A 184 10.43 15.83 7.08
N ALA A 185 9.77 16.51 8.03
CA ALA A 185 10.05 17.90 8.35
C ALA A 185 11.47 18.11 8.88
N HIS A 186 11.94 17.24 9.77
CA HIS A 186 13.31 17.27 10.28
C HIS A 186 14.36 17.10 9.18
N VAL A 187 14.12 16.15 8.26
CA VAL A 187 15.01 15.92 7.10
C VAL A 187 15.08 17.17 6.22
N ARG A 188 13.94 17.81 5.94
CA ARG A 188 13.90 19.07 5.16
C ARG A 188 14.68 20.19 5.84
N ALA A 189 14.49 20.38 7.15
CA ALA A 189 15.21 21.41 7.90
C ALA A 189 16.72 21.20 7.83
N ARG A 190 17.20 19.96 8.02
CA ARG A 190 18.62 19.64 7.93
C ARG A 190 19.20 19.84 6.53
N VAL A 191 18.45 19.49 5.48
CA VAL A 191 18.87 19.75 4.09
C VAL A 191 18.98 21.25 3.82
N ALA A 192 18.03 22.06 4.31
CA ALA A 192 18.05 23.51 4.12
C ALA A 192 19.22 24.18 4.84
N GLU A 193 19.56 23.71 6.03
CA GLU A 193 20.62 24.28 6.86
C GLU A 193 22.04 23.90 6.40
N HIS A 194 22.26 22.64 5.99
CA HIS A 194 23.61 22.11 5.72
C HIS A 194 23.85 21.73 4.25
N GLY A 195 22.81 21.72 3.42
CA GLY A 195 22.88 21.32 2.01
C GLY A 195 22.94 19.80 1.78
N ILE A 196 22.57 19.36 0.58
CA ILE A 196 22.51 17.94 0.19
C ILE A 196 23.90 17.29 0.11
N ALA A 197 24.96 18.09 -0.10
CA ALA A 197 26.32 17.61 -0.19
C ALA A 197 26.95 17.24 1.17
N ASP A 198 26.31 17.61 2.29
CA ASP A 198 26.79 17.27 3.62
C ASP A 198 26.74 15.74 3.88
N PRO A 199 27.82 15.12 4.38
CA PRO A 199 27.83 13.69 4.67
C PRO A 199 26.78 13.24 5.70
N GLY A 200 26.47 14.07 6.71
CA GLY A 200 25.44 13.80 7.71
C GLY A 200 24.04 13.82 7.09
N VAL A 201 23.74 14.84 6.28
CA VAL A 201 22.50 14.97 5.52
C VAL A 201 22.30 13.79 4.56
N ARG A 202 23.35 13.34 3.84
CA ARG A 202 23.25 12.15 2.97
C ARG A 202 22.90 10.89 3.75
N ARG A 203 23.50 10.68 4.93
CA ARG A 203 23.17 9.53 5.80
C ARG A 203 21.74 9.62 6.33
N LEU A 204 21.29 10.81 6.71
CA LEU A 204 19.93 11.07 7.17
C LEU A 204 18.89 10.80 6.07
N LEU A 205 19.14 11.27 4.84
CA LEU A 205 18.31 10.99 3.66
C LEU A 205 18.23 9.49 3.35
N LYS A 206 19.33 8.74 3.53
CA LYS A 206 19.34 7.28 3.37
C LYS A 206 18.47 6.57 4.43
N ALA A 207 18.55 7.00 5.69
CA ALA A 207 17.72 6.47 6.77
C ALA A 207 16.24 6.79 6.51
N TYR A 208 15.91 8.03 6.18
CA TYR A 208 14.55 8.49 5.90
C TYR A 208 13.93 7.79 4.68
N SER A 209 14.66 7.69 3.56
CA SER A 209 14.17 6.99 2.36
C SER A 209 13.91 5.50 2.63
N THR A 210 14.71 4.87 3.49
CA THR A 210 14.48 3.49 3.92
C THR A 210 13.27 3.37 4.84
N TYR A 211 13.13 4.27 5.82
CA TYR A 211 11.95 4.37 6.68
C TYR A 211 10.66 4.53 5.87
N ARG A 212 10.64 5.49 4.93
CA ARG A 212 9.50 5.75 4.03
C ARG A 212 9.11 4.52 3.23
N ARG A 213 10.08 3.85 2.60
CA ARG A 213 9.84 2.61 1.86
C ARG A 213 9.21 1.53 2.74
N LEU A 214 9.62 1.40 4.00
CA LEU A 214 9.07 0.40 4.93
C LEU A 214 7.69 0.78 5.48
N VAL A 215 7.39 2.07 5.64
CA VAL A 215 6.04 2.56 6.00
C VAL A 215 5.04 2.27 4.87
N GLU A 216 5.47 2.47 3.62
CA GLU A 216 4.66 2.19 2.44
C GLU A 216 4.55 0.68 2.13
N ARG A 217 5.44 -0.15 2.71
CA ARG A 217 5.54 -1.60 2.47
C ARG A 217 5.48 -2.41 3.78
N THR A 218 4.30 -2.85 4.21
CA THR A 218 4.21 -4.05 5.06
C THR A 218 4.64 -5.26 4.22
N GLY A 219 5.72 -5.95 4.62
CA GLY A 219 6.32 -7.03 3.84
C GLY A 219 5.33 -8.07 3.30
N THR A 220 5.18 -8.12 1.98
CA THR A 220 4.30 -9.06 1.28
C THR A 220 4.93 -10.47 1.24
N PRO A 221 4.19 -11.55 1.56
CA PRO A 221 4.64 -12.92 1.30
C PRO A 221 4.86 -13.22 -0.17
N ASP A 222 5.80 -14.13 -0.38
CA ASP A 222 5.99 -14.92 -1.59
C ASP A 222 4.99 -16.11 -1.66
N PRO A 223 4.46 -16.54 -2.83
CA PRO A 223 4.69 -16.00 -4.17
C PRO A 223 4.18 -14.58 -4.26
N LEU A 224 5.09 -13.67 -4.59
CA LEU A 224 4.82 -12.24 -4.75
C LEU A 224 3.78 -12.09 -5.86
N LEU A 225 2.52 -11.87 -5.48
CA LEU A 225 1.45 -11.53 -6.43
C LEU A 225 1.37 -12.50 -7.62
N GLY A 226 1.55 -13.80 -7.37
CA GLY A 226 1.54 -14.83 -8.43
C GLY A 226 2.91 -15.09 -9.10
N GLY A 227 4.02 -14.80 -8.42
CA GLY A 227 5.38 -15.02 -8.92
C GLY A 227 5.99 -13.82 -9.66
N SER A 228 5.34 -12.65 -9.61
CA SER A 228 5.83 -11.41 -10.20
C SER A 228 6.78 -10.66 -9.25
N THR A 229 7.85 -10.08 -9.77
CA THR A 229 8.86 -9.34 -9.01
C THR A 229 8.40 -7.90 -8.72
N PRO A 230 8.23 -7.48 -7.44
CA PRO A 230 7.90 -6.09 -7.13
C PRO A 230 9.03 -5.14 -7.47
N ILE A 231 8.69 -4.01 -8.10
CA ILE A 231 9.63 -2.94 -8.43
C ILE A 231 9.14 -1.59 -7.88
N GLY A 232 10.06 -0.81 -7.34
CA GLY A 232 9.82 0.60 -7.00
C GLY A 232 10.36 1.53 -8.08
N VAL A 233 10.32 2.84 -7.84
CA VAL A 233 10.82 3.87 -8.78
C VAL A 233 12.23 3.57 -9.30
N SER A 234 13.18 3.24 -8.42
CA SER A 234 14.56 2.91 -8.84
C SER A 234 14.66 1.62 -9.66
N GLY A 235 13.75 0.67 -9.43
CA GLY A 235 13.68 -0.57 -10.22
C GLY A 235 13.14 -0.29 -11.62
N LEU A 236 12.05 0.49 -11.71
CA LEU A 236 11.50 0.95 -12.97
C LEU A 236 12.52 1.76 -13.76
N ARG A 237 13.25 2.69 -13.11
CA ARG A 237 14.33 3.44 -13.76
C ARG A 237 15.37 2.54 -14.42
N ARG A 238 15.79 1.45 -13.76
CA ARG A 238 16.74 0.49 -14.35
C ARG A 238 16.15 -0.29 -15.53
N LEU A 239 14.87 -0.63 -15.47
CA LEU A 239 14.20 -1.36 -16.56
C LEU A 239 13.96 -0.48 -17.79
N VAL A 240 13.85 0.83 -17.61
CA VAL A 240 13.56 1.81 -18.68
C VAL A 240 14.84 2.44 -19.24
N ALA A 241 15.94 2.46 -18.48
CA ALA A 241 17.16 3.16 -18.88
C ALA A 241 17.76 2.66 -20.20
N GLY A 242 18.07 3.60 -21.09
CA GLY A 242 18.64 3.35 -22.41
C GLY A 242 17.66 2.81 -23.46
N ARG A 243 16.40 2.55 -23.08
CA ARG A 243 15.38 1.99 -23.97
C ARG A 243 14.58 3.07 -24.66
N THR A 244 14.33 2.89 -25.96
CA THR A 244 13.34 3.68 -26.71
C THR A 244 11.93 3.32 -26.25
N VAL A 245 11.10 4.32 -25.96
CA VAL A 245 9.77 4.11 -25.38
C VAL A 245 8.68 4.71 -26.25
N CYS A 246 7.60 3.97 -26.49
CA CYS A 246 6.38 4.52 -27.05
C CYS A 246 5.18 4.31 -26.13
N LEU A 247 4.36 5.34 -25.99
CA LEU A 247 3.05 5.28 -25.35
C LEU A 247 1.98 5.23 -26.43
N VAL A 248 1.18 4.16 -26.44
CA VAL A 248 0.17 3.92 -27.47
C VAL A 248 -1.22 4.27 -26.93
N SER A 249 -1.96 5.08 -27.68
CA SER A 249 -3.34 5.45 -27.39
C SER A 249 -4.32 4.37 -27.87
N HIS A 250 -5.16 3.85 -26.98
CA HIS A 250 -6.21 2.88 -27.32
C HIS A 250 -7.58 3.53 -27.25
N GLY A 251 -8.21 3.68 -28.41
CA GLY A 251 -9.53 4.34 -28.49
C GLY A 251 -10.68 3.41 -28.20
N GLY A 252 -11.53 3.82 -27.25
CA GLY A 252 -12.92 3.37 -27.22
C GLY A 252 -13.69 3.99 -28.39
N ASN A 253 -14.42 3.15 -29.13
CA ASN A 253 -15.48 3.46 -30.12
C ASN A 253 -15.40 4.69 -31.04
N ALA A 254 -14.22 5.26 -31.28
CA ALA A 254 -13.93 6.09 -32.44
C ALA A 254 -12.98 5.29 -33.35
N ALA A 255 -13.54 4.26 -33.99
CA ALA A 255 -12.90 3.49 -35.06
C ALA A 255 -12.81 4.33 -36.34
N GLY A 256 -12.15 5.49 -36.25
CA GLY A 256 -12.07 6.47 -37.33
C GLY A 256 -10.69 6.63 -37.95
N ASN A 257 -9.62 6.79 -37.16
CA ASN A 257 -8.38 7.37 -37.72
C ASN A 257 -7.03 6.75 -37.27
N THR A 258 -7.00 5.68 -36.48
CA THR A 258 -5.78 4.85 -36.38
C THR A 258 -5.88 3.57 -37.22
N ALA A 259 -7.06 3.25 -37.72
CA ALA A 259 -7.26 2.14 -38.66
C ALA A 259 -6.80 2.61 -40.04
N GLY A 260 -5.62 2.17 -40.47
CA GLY A 260 -5.15 2.41 -41.84
C GLY A 260 -3.72 2.98 -42.00
N ASN A 261 -3.03 3.35 -40.92
CA ASN A 261 -1.66 3.89 -41.05
C ASN A 261 -0.56 2.81 -40.95
N GLY A 262 -0.89 1.55 -40.68
CA GLY A 262 0.09 0.45 -40.67
C GLY A 262 1.22 0.63 -39.64
N LEU A 263 0.97 1.33 -38.54
CA LEU A 263 1.99 1.70 -37.55
C LEU A 263 2.44 0.52 -36.66
N GLY A 264 1.83 -0.65 -36.79
CA GLY A 264 2.08 -1.77 -35.89
C GLY A 264 3.52 -2.24 -35.87
N ALA A 265 4.12 -2.45 -37.04
CA ALA A 265 5.53 -2.83 -37.14
C ALA A 265 6.47 -1.74 -36.58
N GLU A 266 6.10 -0.47 -36.73
CA GLU A 266 6.85 0.66 -36.18
C GLU A 266 6.74 0.73 -34.65
N ILE A 267 5.56 0.44 -34.09
CA ILE A 267 5.32 0.36 -32.64
C ILE A 267 6.11 -0.81 -32.03
N ASP A 268 6.04 -1.98 -32.65
CA ASP A 268 6.72 -3.18 -32.15
C ASP A 268 8.25 -3.09 -32.28
N GLY A 269 8.77 -2.12 -33.03
CA GLY A 269 10.19 -1.80 -33.12
C GLY A 269 10.76 -1.02 -31.92
N TYR A 270 9.94 -0.55 -30.99
CA TYR A 270 10.41 0.11 -29.77
C TYR A 270 10.92 -0.92 -28.75
N ASP A 271 11.88 -0.51 -27.91
CA ASP A 271 12.37 -1.37 -26.83
C ASP A 271 11.33 -1.56 -25.72
N LEU A 272 10.42 -0.59 -25.55
CA LEU A 272 9.36 -0.61 -24.55
C LEU A 272 8.04 -0.02 -25.09
N VAL A 273 7.06 -0.89 -25.34
CA VAL A 273 5.70 -0.51 -25.74
C VAL A 273 4.79 -0.39 -24.51
N VAL A 274 4.26 0.81 -24.29
CA VAL A 274 3.44 1.15 -23.14
C VAL A 274 1.97 1.25 -23.53
N ARG A 275 1.11 0.56 -22.78
CA ARG A 275 -0.35 0.57 -22.95
C ARG A 275 -1.06 0.88 -21.63
N CYS A 276 -2.23 1.50 -21.73
CA CYS A 276 -2.98 1.97 -20.56
C CYS A 276 -4.41 1.42 -20.51
N ASP A 277 -4.89 1.18 -19.29
CA ASP A 277 -6.24 0.72 -18.97
C ASP A 277 -6.69 -0.48 -19.84
N SER A 278 -7.96 -0.52 -20.23
CA SER A 278 -8.43 -1.51 -21.19
C SER A 278 -8.04 -1.11 -22.60
N PHE A 279 -7.46 -2.04 -23.34
CA PHE A 279 -7.06 -1.83 -24.73
C PHE A 279 -7.45 -3.02 -25.61
N ARG A 280 -7.44 -2.81 -26.93
CA ARG A 280 -7.58 -3.87 -27.94
C ARG A 280 -6.39 -3.81 -28.88
N ILE A 281 -5.77 -4.95 -29.12
CA ILE A 281 -4.67 -5.10 -30.06
C ILE A 281 -5.25 -5.30 -31.46
N ARG A 282 -4.76 -4.48 -32.40
CA ARG A 282 -4.83 -4.72 -33.84
C ARG A 282 -3.39 -4.72 -34.34
N ALA A 283 -2.86 -5.87 -34.72
CA ALA A 283 -1.45 -6.06 -35.04
C ALA A 283 -0.96 -5.01 -36.06
N GLU A 284 -1.69 -4.84 -37.16
CA GLU A 284 -1.34 -3.92 -38.25
C GLU A 284 -1.30 -2.44 -37.82
N ASP A 285 -2.21 -2.01 -36.94
CA ASP A 285 -2.37 -0.60 -36.59
C ASP A 285 -1.63 -0.20 -35.30
N THR A 286 -1.57 -1.11 -34.32
CA THR A 286 -1.21 -0.80 -32.93
C THR A 286 -0.10 -1.67 -32.38
N GLY A 287 0.42 -2.61 -33.18
CA GLY A 287 1.42 -3.59 -32.77
C GLY A 287 0.83 -4.65 -31.84
N GLU A 288 1.57 -5.74 -31.64
CA GLU A 288 1.17 -6.84 -30.76
C GLU A 288 1.80 -6.75 -29.37
N ARG A 289 2.90 -5.99 -29.22
CA ARG A 289 3.67 -5.97 -27.98
C ARG A 289 3.00 -5.15 -26.89
N THR A 290 3.17 -5.60 -25.65
CA THR A 290 2.83 -4.85 -24.43
C THR A 290 3.92 -5.11 -23.40
N ASP A 291 4.94 -4.24 -23.35
CA ASP A 291 6.04 -4.42 -22.40
C ASP A 291 5.71 -3.77 -21.05
N LEU A 292 4.97 -2.65 -21.05
CA LEU A 292 4.45 -2.02 -19.85
C LEU A 292 2.94 -1.80 -19.96
N HIS A 293 2.19 -2.36 -19.02
CA HIS A 293 0.76 -2.11 -18.87
C HIS A 293 0.47 -1.30 -17.61
N ALA A 294 -0.08 -0.11 -17.78
CA ALA A 294 -0.48 0.74 -16.67
C ALA A 294 -2.00 0.78 -16.53
N VAL A 295 -2.51 0.68 -15.30
CA VAL A 295 -3.94 0.72 -15.02
C VAL A 295 -4.23 1.63 -13.84
N SER A 296 -5.30 2.41 -13.93
CA SER A 296 -5.80 3.18 -12.78
C SER A 296 -7.04 2.51 -12.18
N LEU A 297 -7.10 2.43 -10.85
CA LEU A 297 -8.31 2.03 -10.13
C LEU A 297 -9.34 3.18 -10.25
N ARG A 298 -10.51 2.87 -10.83
CA ARG A 298 -11.60 3.83 -11.09
C ARG A 298 -12.89 3.37 -10.42
N GLY A 299 -13.74 4.32 -10.02
CA GLY A 299 -15.05 4.07 -9.39
C GLY A 299 -15.02 4.14 -7.86
N GLU A 300 -16.14 3.78 -7.24
CA GLU A 300 -16.26 3.72 -5.77
C GLU A 300 -15.48 2.53 -5.18
N THR A 301 -14.94 2.72 -3.98
CA THR A 301 -14.27 1.65 -3.23
C THR A 301 -15.30 0.64 -2.70
N PRO A 302 -15.02 -0.69 -2.74
CA PRO A 302 -13.81 -1.34 -3.22
C PRO A 302 -13.85 -1.51 -4.76
N TRP A 303 -12.82 -1.02 -5.46
CA TRP A 303 -12.76 -1.14 -6.93
C TRP A 303 -12.74 -2.60 -7.37
N ASN A 304 -13.88 -3.05 -7.89
CA ASN A 304 -14.05 -4.38 -8.45
C ASN A 304 -13.98 -4.27 -9.98
N GLY A 305 -13.32 -5.22 -10.62
CA GLY A 305 -13.17 -5.25 -12.06
C GLY A 305 -12.56 -6.58 -12.50
N PRO A 306 -12.51 -6.84 -13.82
CA PRO A 306 -11.95 -8.08 -14.32
C PRO A 306 -10.48 -8.22 -13.88
N VAL A 307 -10.05 -9.48 -13.79
CA VAL A 307 -8.65 -9.85 -13.64
C VAL A 307 -7.83 -9.30 -14.81
N TRP A 308 -6.56 -9.00 -14.56
CA TRP A 308 -5.64 -8.49 -15.56
C TRP A 308 -4.90 -9.66 -16.21
N THR A 309 -5.53 -10.24 -17.22
CA THR A 309 -5.04 -11.43 -17.94
C THR A 309 -4.06 -11.12 -19.06
N GLU A 310 -4.10 -9.90 -19.60
CA GLU A 310 -3.22 -9.49 -20.71
C GLU A 310 -1.75 -9.59 -20.28
N PRO A 311 -0.90 -10.32 -21.04
CA PRO A 311 0.53 -10.41 -20.76
C PRO A 311 1.21 -9.03 -20.80
N ALA A 312 2.06 -8.76 -19.81
CA ALA A 312 2.89 -7.56 -19.77
C ALA A 312 4.21 -7.80 -19.02
N GLY A 313 5.33 -7.33 -19.54
CA GLY A 313 6.62 -7.41 -18.82
C GLY A 313 6.56 -6.68 -17.47
N ILE A 314 5.98 -5.48 -17.46
CA ILE A 314 5.82 -4.63 -16.28
C ILE A 314 4.34 -4.24 -16.15
N ARG A 315 3.73 -4.48 -14.98
CA ARG A 315 2.41 -3.95 -14.67
C ARG A 315 2.50 -2.83 -13.63
N LEU A 316 1.93 -1.67 -13.93
CA LEU A 316 1.79 -0.55 -12.98
C LEU A 316 0.32 -0.37 -12.61
N VAL A 317 0.03 -0.25 -11.32
CA VAL A 317 -1.34 -0.08 -10.82
C VAL A 317 -1.39 1.21 -9.99
N PHE A 318 -2.11 2.21 -10.48
CA PHE A 318 -2.34 3.47 -9.78
C PHE A 318 -3.66 3.43 -9.03
N GLY A 319 -3.70 3.98 -7.81
CA GLY A 319 -4.98 4.11 -7.08
C GLY A 319 -4.84 4.15 -5.56
N ASP A 320 -5.81 4.78 -4.89
CA ASP A 320 -5.79 5.13 -3.45
C ASP A 320 -7.21 5.12 -2.87
N PRO A 321 -7.45 4.72 -1.59
CA PRO A 321 -6.52 4.37 -0.51
C PRO A 321 -5.61 3.14 -0.75
N ALA A 322 -4.43 3.14 -0.13
CA ALA A 322 -3.45 2.04 -0.18
C ALA A 322 -4.00 0.66 0.23
N ALA A 323 -4.96 0.63 1.17
CA ALA A 323 -5.63 -0.59 1.59
C ALA A 323 -6.46 -1.20 0.46
N GLY A 324 -7.25 -0.38 -0.25
CA GLY A 324 -8.02 -0.82 -1.40
C GLY A 324 -7.11 -1.23 -2.57
N TRP A 325 -6.02 -0.50 -2.80
CA TRP A 325 -5.03 -0.87 -3.82
C TRP A 325 -4.43 -2.25 -3.56
N ARG A 326 -4.01 -2.53 -2.31
CA ARG A 326 -3.48 -3.85 -1.91
C ARG A 326 -4.51 -4.97 -2.07
N ARG A 327 -5.79 -4.66 -1.92
CA ARG A 327 -6.87 -5.64 -2.13
C ARG A 327 -7.06 -5.88 -3.63
N ALA A 328 -7.17 -4.83 -4.42
CA ALA A 328 -7.36 -4.93 -5.87
C ALA A 328 -6.19 -5.66 -6.55
N THR A 329 -4.94 -5.36 -6.20
CA THR A 329 -3.77 -6.06 -6.76
C THR A 329 -3.77 -7.55 -6.43
N ARG A 330 -4.09 -7.93 -5.17
CA ARG A 330 -4.21 -9.34 -4.76
C ARG A 330 -5.32 -10.09 -5.46
N GLN A 331 -6.42 -9.41 -5.81
CA GLN A 331 -7.59 -10.05 -6.41
C GLN A 331 -7.52 -10.11 -7.94
N ARG A 332 -6.80 -9.17 -8.57
CA ARG A 332 -6.86 -8.96 -10.02
C ARG A 332 -5.58 -9.34 -10.75
N LEU A 333 -4.44 -9.44 -10.08
CA LEU A 333 -3.22 -9.93 -10.71
C LEU A 333 -3.34 -11.43 -10.99
N VAL A 334 -2.95 -11.82 -12.20
CA VAL A 334 -2.92 -13.22 -12.63
C VAL A 334 -1.46 -13.68 -12.62
N PRO A 335 -1.14 -14.81 -11.95
CA PRO A 335 0.18 -15.43 -12.04
C PRO A 335 0.60 -15.65 -13.49
N GLY A 336 1.83 -15.27 -13.85
CA GLY A 336 2.35 -15.42 -15.22
C GLY A 336 1.89 -14.37 -16.24
N ALA A 337 0.87 -13.57 -15.94
CA ALA A 337 0.46 -12.47 -16.83
C ALA A 337 1.39 -11.24 -16.72
N GLN A 338 2.25 -11.18 -15.70
CA GLN A 338 3.29 -10.16 -15.62
C GLN A 338 4.56 -10.65 -14.91
N GLU A 339 5.71 -10.18 -15.38
CA GLU A 339 7.01 -10.49 -14.76
C GLU A 339 7.30 -9.55 -13.59
N HIS A 340 7.00 -8.25 -13.75
CA HIS A 340 7.23 -7.22 -12.75
C HIS A 340 5.93 -6.50 -12.38
N ILE A 341 5.83 -6.05 -11.14
CA ILE A 341 4.68 -5.29 -10.63
C ILE A 341 5.14 -4.08 -9.84
N GLY A 342 4.61 -2.91 -10.18
CA GLY A 342 4.85 -1.68 -9.44
C GLY A 342 4.42 -1.82 -7.98
N ASP A 343 5.32 -1.52 -7.05
CA ASP A 343 5.01 -1.52 -5.62
C ASP A 343 4.30 -0.23 -5.20
N ALA A 344 4.01 -0.11 -3.89
CA ALA A 344 3.26 1.01 -3.34
C ALA A 344 3.87 2.40 -3.63
N SER A 345 5.18 2.50 -3.92
CA SER A 345 5.83 3.76 -4.32
C SER A 345 5.43 4.21 -5.73
N LEU A 346 5.06 3.27 -6.60
CA LEU A 346 4.60 3.53 -7.96
C LEU A 346 3.08 3.62 -8.08
N ARG A 347 2.35 3.52 -6.96
CA ARG A 347 0.89 3.65 -6.89
C ARG A 347 0.41 5.09 -7.09
N ARG A 348 1.25 6.04 -6.68
CA ARG A 348 1.07 7.49 -6.80
C ARG A 348 2.44 8.15 -7.00
N PRO A 349 3.11 7.86 -8.12
CA PRO A 349 4.51 8.22 -8.27
C PRO A 349 4.74 9.74 -8.39
N LEU A 350 3.67 10.52 -8.62
CA LEU A 350 3.72 11.92 -9.03
C LEU A 350 2.78 12.83 -8.21
N THR A 351 2.42 12.43 -6.98
CA THR A 351 1.54 13.24 -6.11
C THR A 351 2.28 14.28 -5.26
N ASP A 352 3.59 14.40 -5.41
CA ASP A 352 4.40 15.41 -4.71
C ASP A 352 4.66 16.61 -5.65
N PRO A 353 4.07 17.80 -5.39
CA PRO A 353 4.35 19.00 -6.16
C PRO A 353 5.84 19.37 -6.18
N ALA A 354 6.59 19.01 -5.13
CA ALA A 354 8.01 19.31 -5.02
C ALA A 354 8.90 18.47 -5.95
N LEU A 355 8.39 17.35 -6.49
CA LEU A 355 9.13 16.53 -7.46
C LEU A 355 8.96 16.98 -8.91
N LEU A 356 7.92 17.74 -9.23
CA LEU A 356 7.55 18.07 -10.61
C LEU A 356 7.36 19.58 -10.87
N GLY A 357 7.43 20.43 -9.84
CA GLY A 357 7.46 21.89 -10.00
C GLY A 357 6.18 22.52 -10.52
N GLU A 358 5.07 21.79 -10.58
CA GLU A 358 3.80 22.25 -11.14
C GLU A 358 2.69 22.17 -10.08
N ASP A 359 2.05 23.31 -9.80
CA ASP A 359 0.95 23.43 -8.85
C ASP A 359 -0.25 22.53 -9.25
N SER A 360 -0.76 21.82 -8.25
CA SER A 360 -1.92 20.90 -8.24
C SER A 360 -2.63 20.65 -9.58
N TRP A 361 -2.19 19.62 -10.31
CA TRP A 361 -3.05 18.92 -11.25
C TRP A 361 -4.26 18.35 -10.49
N GLU A 362 -5.48 18.55 -11.01
CA GLU A 362 -6.72 18.02 -10.41
C GLU A 362 -6.58 16.52 -10.08
N THR A 363 -7.30 16.06 -9.05
CA THR A 363 -7.14 14.75 -8.38
C THR A 363 -7.28 13.47 -9.23
N ALA A 364 -7.46 13.55 -10.55
CA ALA A 364 -7.47 12.37 -11.41
C ALA A 364 -6.97 12.68 -12.83
N THR A 365 -5.65 12.75 -13.02
CA THR A 365 -5.00 12.69 -14.35
C THR A 365 -5.38 11.40 -15.08
N THR A 366 -5.33 11.39 -16.41
CA THR A 366 -5.49 10.15 -17.18
C THR A 366 -4.36 9.18 -16.86
N THR A 367 -4.62 7.86 -17.02
CA THR A 367 -3.61 6.83 -16.79
C THR A 367 -2.41 7.05 -17.71
N ALA A 368 -2.68 7.33 -19.00
CA ALA A 368 -1.66 7.64 -20.00
C ALA A 368 -0.79 8.83 -19.60
N PHE A 369 -1.40 9.94 -19.18
CA PHE A 369 -0.66 11.12 -18.76
C PHE A 369 0.17 10.89 -17.49
N THR A 370 -0.34 10.09 -16.55
CA THR A 370 0.38 9.70 -15.34
C THR A 370 1.64 8.90 -15.66
N VAL A 371 1.55 7.95 -16.61
CA VAL A 371 2.71 7.19 -17.08
C VAL A 371 3.68 8.08 -17.83
N LEU A 372 3.18 8.95 -18.71
CA LEU A 372 4.00 9.85 -19.50
C LEU A 372 4.87 10.74 -18.61
N ARG A 373 4.26 11.42 -17.63
CA ARG A 373 4.98 12.25 -16.66
C ARG A 373 5.99 11.45 -15.84
N LEU A 374 5.71 10.18 -15.55
CA LEU A 374 6.64 9.32 -14.83
C LEU A 374 7.86 9.00 -15.71
N LEU A 375 7.65 8.65 -16.97
CA LEU A 375 8.73 8.35 -17.92
C LEU A 375 9.58 9.59 -18.24
N ASP A 376 8.92 10.75 -18.34
CA ASP A 376 9.58 12.04 -18.49
C ASP A 376 10.47 12.34 -17.27
N PHE A 377 9.89 12.29 -16.06
CA PHE A 377 10.60 12.49 -14.79
C PHE A 377 11.78 11.54 -14.58
N LEU A 378 11.65 10.27 -15.00
CA LEU A 378 12.74 9.32 -14.87
C LEU A 378 13.96 9.73 -15.70
N ASP A 379 13.74 10.41 -16.83
CA ASP A 379 14.77 10.96 -17.73
C ASP A 379 15.93 10.00 -18.01
N VAL A 380 15.58 8.77 -18.42
CA VAL A 380 16.56 7.72 -18.75
C VAL A 380 16.36 7.07 -20.10
N SER A 381 15.31 7.46 -20.84
CA SER A 381 15.03 6.94 -22.18
C SER A 381 15.55 7.92 -23.23
N PRO A 382 16.39 7.47 -24.19
CA PRO A 382 16.90 8.33 -25.24
C PRO A 382 15.81 8.79 -26.22
N ARG A 383 14.64 8.14 -26.21
CA ARG A 383 13.49 8.49 -27.04
C ARG A 383 12.20 8.21 -26.31
N LEU A 384 11.26 9.15 -26.35
CA LEU A 384 9.92 9.01 -25.78
C LEU A 384 8.86 9.58 -26.75
N ASP A 385 8.10 8.67 -27.36
CA ASP A 385 7.11 9.01 -28.37
C ASP A 385 5.68 8.69 -27.87
N LEU A 386 4.74 9.58 -28.15
CA LEU A 386 3.31 9.31 -28.05
C LEU A 386 2.77 8.96 -29.43
N ILE A 387 2.03 7.86 -29.54
CA ILE A 387 1.45 7.39 -30.80
C ILE A 387 -0.07 7.33 -30.67
N GLY A 388 -0.79 8.01 -31.56
CA GLY A 388 -2.25 8.04 -31.59
C GLY A 388 -2.91 9.03 -30.61
N PHE A 389 -2.14 10.00 -30.10
CA PHE A 389 -2.63 11.03 -29.16
C PHE A 389 -2.98 12.37 -29.83
N GLY A 390 -2.68 12.55 -31.12
CA GLY A 390 -2.96 13.79 -31.87
C GLY A 390 -4.44 14.06 -32.20
N LEU A 391 -5.37 13.17 -31.82
CA LEU A 391 -6.81 13.40 -32.01
C LEU A 391 -7.44 14.12 -30.81
N PRO A 392 -8.40 15.02 -31.02
CA PRO A 392 -9.20 15.62 -29.96
C PRO A 392 -9.81 14.56 -29.02
N GLY A 393 -9.76 14.80 -27.71
CA GLY A 393 -10.35 13.93 -26.69
C GLY A 393 -9.49 12.75 -26.22
N ARG A 394 -8.27 12.58 -26.75
CA ARG A 394 -7.31 11.55 -26.28
C ARG A 394 -6.52 11.96 -25.05
N LEU A 395 -6.22 13.24 -24.94
CA LEU A 395 -5.71 13.89 -23.74
C LEU A 395 -6.71 14.95 -23.32
N ARG A 396 -6.77 15.25 -22.02
CA ARG A 396 -7.52 16.43 -21.55
C ARG A 396 -6.80 17.71 -21.98
N PRO A 397 -7.49 18.86 -22.11
CA PRO A 397 -6.88 20.09 -22.61
C PRO A 397 -5.56 20.47 -21.90
N ARG A 398 -5.53 20.48 -20.57
CA ARG A 398 -4.31 20.76 -19.79
C ARG A 398 -3.21 19.72 -20.03
N GLU A 399 -3.57 18.43 -20.15
CA GLU A 399 -2.61 17.36 -20.43
C GLU A 399 -2.01 17.52 -21.83
N ALA A 400 -2.81 17.92 -22.82
CA ALA A 400 -2.35 18.20 -24.17
C ALA A 400 -1.40 19.41 -24.22
N GLU A 401 -1.72 20.50 -23.50
CA GLU A 401 -0.83 21.67 -23.37
C GLU A 401 0.55 21.26 -22.83
N TRP A 402 0.59 20.46 -21.77
CA TRP A 402 1.84 19.96 -21.18
C TRP A 402 2.66 19.13 -22.17
N VAL A 403 1.99 18.28 -22.97
CA VAL A 403 2.65 17.45 -23.99
C VAL A 403 3.23 18.31 -25.10
N MET A 404 2.48 19.32 -25.57
CA MET A 404 2.91 20.17 -26.68
C MET A 404 4.04 21.12 -26.27
N ASP A 405 4.06 21.59 -25.02
CA ASP A 405 5.16 22.40 -24.46
C ASP A 405 6.51 21.65 -24.46
N ARG A 406 6.48 20.33 -24.35
CA ARG A 406 7.67 19.45 -24.33
C ARG A 406 7.93 18.75 -25.65
N ALA A 407 7.09 18.95 -26.67
CA ALA A 407 7.25 18.28 -27.94
C ALA A 407 8.46 18.82 -28.71
N THR A 408 9.42 17.96 -29.05
CA THR A 408 10.53 18.30 -29.95
C THR A 408 10.15 18.15 -31.40
N ARG A 409 9.22 17.25 -31.71
CA ARG A 409 8.69 17.04 -33.06
C ARG A 409 7.26 16.50 -33.03
N VAL A 410 6.41 17.04 -33.91
CA VAL A 410 5.06 16.54 -34.14
C VAL A 410 4.96 16.09 -35.60
N ASP A 411 4.47 14.87 -35.82
CA ASP A 411 4.23 14.28 -37.13
C ASP A 411 2.76 13.83 -37.20
N ASP A 412 1.92 14.72 -37.72
CA ASP A 412 0.47 14.50 -37.84
C ASP A 412 0.16 13.36 -38.82
N SER A 413 1.01 13.14 -39.83
CA SER A 413 0.82 12.05 -40.80
C SER A 413 0.96 10.67 -40.16
N LYS A 414 1.82 10.57 -39.14
CA LYS A 414 2.05 9.35 -38.35
C LYS A 414 1.37 9.37 -36.98
N MET A 415 0.60 10.42 -36.67
CA MET A 415 -0.04 10.62 -35.37
C MET A 415 0.96 10.50 -34.20
N ARG A 416 2.19 11.01 -34.41
CA ARG A 416 3.32 10.87 -33.49
C ARG A 416 3.70 12.21 -32.89
N ILE A 417 3.94 12.22 -31.58
CA ILE A 417 4.52 13.35 -30.85
C ILE A 417 5.78 12.83 -30.17
N ALA A 418 6.95 13.36 -30.53
CA ALA A 418 8.22 13.06 -29.88
C ALA A 418 8.50 14.13 -28.80
N LEU A 419 8.86 13.69 -27.60
CA LEU A 419 9.24 14.58 -26.49
C LEU A 419 10.75 14.75 -26.34
N ARG A 420 11.55 13.79 -26.82
CA ARG A 420 13.00 13.85 -26.92
C ARG A 420 13.53 12.78 -27.86
#